data_AF-A0A3B3HZN8-F1
#
_entry.id   AF-A0A3B3HZN8-F1
#
_cell.length_a   1.000
_cell.length_b   1.000
_cell.length_c   1.000
_cell.angle_alpha   90.00
_cell.angle_beta   90.00
_cell.angle_gamma   90.00
#
_symmetry.space_group_name_H-M   'P 1'
#
loop_
_entity.id
_entity.type
_entity.pdbx_description
1 polymer ?
#
loop_
_entity_poly.entity_id
_entity_poly.type
_entity_poly.pdbx_seq_one_letter_code
_entity_poly.pdbx_strand_id
1 'polypeptide(L)'
;QQFAWFLWFSLACFLLSTSYHRHLPCGETFCAPDLNCFINNGSAQCVDPCEHYTAVSDWSPINGCGGRIVQGGWYSFFLGQTRAQITETCEDTCGTSPYLKLAEPHPTEYNQSVTLPLCHTYIDNCCYYSPYFMKAKLCYGDFYVYKLFDQSSCYYPYCTGNVFFLIHHQTLDEKATQPGHWICS
;
A
#
# COMPACT_ATOMS: atom_id res chain seq x y z
N GLN A 1 -7.59 14.14 -42.53
CA GLN A 1 -6.36 13.86 -41.74
C GLN A 1 -6.43 14.16 -40.22
N GLN A 2 -7.45 14.84 -39.66
CA GLN A 2 -7.40 15.31 -38.25
C GLN A 2 -7.76 14.25 -37.19
N PHE A 3 -8.60 13.25 -37.52
CA PHE A 3 -9.03 12.20 -36.57
C PHE A 3 -7.92 11.22 -36.16
N ALA A 4 -6.92 10.99 -37.03
CA ALA A 4 -5.84 10.05 -36.74
C ALA A 4 -4.88 10.56 -35.65
N TRP A 5 -4.73 11.89 -35.52
CA TRP A 5 -3.89 12.53 -34.50
C TRP A 5 -4.51 12.44 -33.11
N PHE A 6 -5.83 12.62 -32.99
CA PHE A 6 -6.53 12.44 -31.72
C PHE A 6 -6.45 11.01 -31.21
N LEU A 7 -6.60 10.02 -32.09
CA LEU A 7 -6.45 8.62 -31.71
C LEU A 7 -5.03 8.27 -31.27
N TRP A 8 -4.01 8.82 -31.91
CA TRP A 8 -2.61 8.66 -31.49
C TRP A 8 -2.31 9.33 -30.16
N PHE A 9 -2.81 10.56 -29.94
CA PHE A 9 -2.66 11.25 -28.66
C PHE A 9 -3.39 10.51 -27.53
N SER A 10 -4.60 10.00 -27.76
CA SER A 10 -5.34 9.22 -26.77
C SER A 10 -4.71 7.86 -26.48
N LEU A 11 -4.17 7.15 -27.50
CA LEU A 11 -3.42 5.92 -27.27
C LEU A 11 -2.10 6.17 -26.54
N ALA A 12 -1.37 7.24 -26.88
CA ALA A 12 -0.16 7.63 -26.17
C ALA A 12 -0.48 7.98 -24.70
N CYS A 13 -1.60 8.68 -24.44
CA CYS A 13 -2.05 9.00 -23.09
C CYS A 13 -2.49 7.73 -22.32
N PHE A 14 -3.18 6.78 -22.96
CA PHE A 14 -3.52 5.48 -22.37
C PHE A 14 -2.27 4.61 -22.11
N LEU A 15 -1.28 4.63 -23.00
CA LEU A 15 -0.02 3.90 -22.80
C LEU A 15 0.87 4.55 -21.72
N LEU A 16 0.83 5.88 -21.59
CA LEU A 16 1.52 6.62 -20.53
C LEU A 16 0.82 6.43 -19.17
N SER A 17 -0.52 6.45 -19.11
CA SER A 17 -1.28 6.23 -17.86
C SER A 17 -1.17 4.80 -17.34
N THR A 18 -1.17 3.81 -18.24
CA THR A 18 -0.95 2.39 -17.87
C THR A 18 0.46 2.10 -17.39
N SER A 19 1.45 2.92 -17.79
CA SER A 19 2.84 2.79 -17.34
C SER A 19 3.11 3.49 -16.00
N TYR A 20 2.37 4.57 -15.70
CA TYR A 20 2.55 5.38 -14.49
C TYR A 20 2.10 4.66 -13.21
N HIS A 21 1.09 3.80 -13.29
CA HIS A 21 0.61 3.04 -12.13
C HIS A 21 1.46 1.81 -11.75
N ARG A 22 2.49 1.45 -12.53
CA ARG A 22 3.32 0.27 -12.26
C ARG A 22 4.68 0.57 -11.63
N HIS A 23 5.09 1.83 -11.59
CA HIS A 23 6.46 2.20 -11.28
C HIS A 23 6.48 3.36 -10.30
N LEU A 24 6.85 3.08 -9.04
CA LEU A 24 7.00 4.13 -8.03
C LEU A 24 8.40 4.74 -8.10
N PRO A 25 8.51 6.08 -8.09
CA PRO A 25 9.79 6.76 -8.21
C PRO A 25 10.65 6.48 -6.96
N CYS A 26 11.88 6.01 -7.19
CA CYS A 26 12.89 5.73 -6.18
C CYS A 26 14.19 6.45 -6.58
N GLY A 27 14.35 7.68 -6.07
CA GLY A 27 15.40 8.58 -6.54
C GLY A 27 15.21 8.91 -8.03
N GLU A 28 16.21 8.61 -8.85
CA GLU A 28 16.18 8.83 -10.31
C GLU A 28 15.63 7.62 -11.10
N THR A 29 15.27 6.53 -10.43
CA THR A 29 14.88 5.26 -11.07
C THR A 29 13.52 4.77 -10.57
N PHE A 30 13.02 3.69 -11.18
CA PHE A 30 11.81 3.01 -10.74
C PHE A 30 12.13 1.59 -10.30
N CYS A 31 11.65 1.20 -9.11
CA CYS A 31 11.80 -0.17 -8.65
C CYS A 31 10.77 -1.09 -9.31
N ALA A 32 11.16 -2.35 -9.49
CA ALA A 32 10.20 -3.40 -9.82
C ALA A 32 9.08 -3.42 -8.76
N PRO A 33 7.84 -3.79 -9.13
CA PRO A 33 6.71 -3.76 -8.22
C PRO A 33 6.90 -4.54 -6.91
N ASP A 34 7.77 -5.54 -6.92
CA ASP A 34 8.01 -6.49 -5.82
C ASP A 34 9.23 -6.12 -4.96
N LEU A 35 9.89 -5.00 -5.27
CA LEU A 35 11.01 -4.45 -4.50
C LEU A 35 10.55 -3.28 -3.62
N ASN A 36 11.35 -2.99 -2.61
CA ASN A 36 11.22 -1.82 -1.75
C ASN A 36 12.20 -0.72 -2.18
N CYS A 37 11.76 0.54 -2.10
CA CYS A 37 12.65 1.68 -2.25
C CYS A 37 13.27 2.03 -0.89
N PHE A 38 14.58 1.86 -0.77
CA PHE A 38 15.34 2.23 0.42
C PHE A 38 16.23 3.43 0.13
N ILE A 39 16.12 4.47 0.96
CA ILE A 39 16.94 5.68 0.85
C ILE A 39 18.01 5.64 1.95
N ASN A 40 19.27 5.55 1.55
CA ASN A 40 20.43 5.54 2.45
C ASN A 40 21.40 6.67 2.09
N ASN A 41 21.64 7.60 3.02
CA ASN A 41 22.56 8.74 2.83
C ASN A 41 22.38 9.50 1.50
N GLY A 42 21.14 9.66 1.04
CA GLY A 42 20.80 10.36 -0.21
C GLY A 42 20.87 9.51 -1.49
N SER A 43 21.28 8.24 -1.40
CA SER A 43 21.17 7.27 -2.49
C SER A 43 19.90 6.44 -2.34
N ALA A 44 19.13 6.31 -3.41
CA ALA A 44 17.94 5.47 -3.47
C ALA A 44 18.29 4.13 -4.14
N GLN A 45 17.91 3.02 -3.50
CA GLN A 45 18.21 1.68 -3.96
C GLN A 45 16.96 0.80 -3.90
N CYS A 46 16.79 -0.06 -4.91
CA CYS A 46 15.74 -1.07 -4.92
C CYS A 46 16.26 -2.35 -4.25
N VAL A 47 15.67 -2.71 -3.12
CA VAL A 47 16.11 -3.81 -2.26
C VAL A 47 14.97 -4.78 -1.98
N ASP A 48 15.29 -5.99 -1.54
CA ASP A 48 14.26 -6.95 -1.16
C ASP A 48 13.51 -6.45 0.08
N PRO A 49 12.16 -6.37 0.06
CA PRO A 49 11.38 -5.95 1.22
C PRO A 49 11.51 -6.86 2.44
N CYS A 50 11.97 -8.10 2.29
CA CYS A 50 12.27 -8.99 3.41
C CYS A 50 13.56 -8.59 4.15
N GLU A 51 14.48 -7.91 3.47
CA GLU A 51 15.72 -7.39 4.07
C GLU A 51 15.53 -5.98 4.63
N HIS A 52 14.79 -5.14 3.89
CA HIS A 52 14.55 -3.75 4.26
C HIS A 52 13.07 -3.41 4.13
N TYR A 53 12.41 -3.19 5.27
CA TYR A 53 11.02 -2.75 5.38
C TYR A 53 10.88 -1.66 6.44
N THR A 54 9.76 -0.96 6.42
CA THR A 54 9.37 -0.01 7.47
C THR A 54 8.60 -0.75 8.56
N ALA A 55 9.12 -0.76 9.78
CA ALA A 55 8.40 -1.29 10.94
C ALA A 55 7.35 -0.27 11.41
N VAL A 56 6.09 -0.69 11.47
CA VAL A 56 4.99 0.12 12.00
C VAL A 56 4.48 -0.51 13.28
N SER A 57 4.68 0.18 14.40
CA SER A 57 4.12 -0.20 15.70
C SER A 57 2.85 0.58 16.02
N ASP A 58 2.07 0.06 16.96
CA ASP A 58 0.84 0.66 17.49
C ASP A 58 1.04 2.10 18.02
N TRP A 59 2.23 2.38 18.57
CA TRP A 59 2.63 3.69 19.08
C TRP A 59 3.47 4.52 18.08
N SER A 60 3.76 4.00 16.89
CA SER A 60 4.61 4.68 15.91
C SER A 60 3.97 6.00 15.45
N PRO A 61 4.74 7.10 15.28
CA PRO A 61 4.22 8.33 14.70
C PRO A 61 3.79 8.19 13.22
N ILE A 62 4.16 7.08 12.57
CA ILE A 62 3.70 6.71 11.23
C ILE A 62 2.26 6.16 11.28
N ASN A 63 1.84 5.64 12.44
CA ASN A 63 0.47 5.19 12.68
C ASN A 63 -0.42 6.40 13.04
N GLY A 64 -1.39 6.69 12.18
CA GLY A 64 -2.31 7.81 12.29
C GLY A 64 -2.44 8.61 10.99
N CYS A 65 -3.47 9.45 10.91
CA CYS A 65 -3.79 10.21 9.70
C CYS A 65 -2.83 11.35 9.36
N GLY A 66 -1.88 11.65 10.25
CA GLY A 66 -0.78 12.59 9.99
C GLY A 66 0.57 11.90 9.78
N GLY A 67 0.59 10.57 9.69
CA GLY A 67 1.81 9.78 9.56
C GLY A 67 2.52 10.05 8.23
N ARG A 68 3.86 10.10 8.26
CA ARG A 68 4.67 10.17 7.04
C ARG A 68 4.92 8.76 6.52
N ILE A 69 4.31 8.43 5.39
CA ILE A 69 4.57 7.18 4.67
C ILE A 69 5.68 7.39 3.66
N VAL A 70 6.53 6.37 3.50
CA VAL A 70 7.47 6.29 2.37
C VAL A 70 6.69 5.79 1.16
N GLN A 71 6.52 6.63 0.14
CA GLN A 71 5.84 6.26 -1.09
C GLN A 71 6.50 5.01 -1.69
N GLY A 72 5.74 3.92 -1.80
CA GLY A 72 6.25 2.64 -2.33
C GLY A 72 7.03 1.78 -1.37
N GLY A 73 7.00 2.15 -0.09
CA GLY A 73 7.52 1.37 1.02
C GLY A 73 6.79 0.04 1.17
N TRP A 74 7.52 -0.95 1.69
CA TRP A 74 6.95 -2.15 2.29
C TRP A 74 6.94 -2.03 3.81
N TYR A 75 5.91 -2.58 4.44
CA TYR A 75 5.62 -2.41 5.86
C TYR A 75 5.53 -3.75 6.57
N SER A 76 6.01 -3.81 7.82
CA SER A 76 5.74 -4.91 8.74
C SER A 76 5.14 -4.35 10.02
N PHE A 77 4.07 -4.97 10.50
CA PHE A 77 3.30 -4.48 11.64
C PHE A 77 3.80 -5.09 12.95
N PHE A 78 3.73 -4.31 14.03
CA PHE A 78 4.15 -4.73 15.36
C PHE A 78 3.16 -4.27 16.43
N LEU A 79 2.83 -5.16 17.36
CA LEU A 79 2.15 -4.83 18.62
C LEU A 79 3.21 -4.82 19.73
N GLY A 80 3.66 -3.63 20.13
CA GLY A 80 4.84 -3.49 20.97
C GLY A 80 6.09 -4.05 20.28
N GLN A 81 6.60 -5.19 20.77
CA GLN A 81 7.76 -5.90 20.21
C GLN A 81 7.40 -7.18 19.44
N THR A 82 6.11 -7.51 19.37
CA THR A 82 5.63 -8.74 18.72
C THR A 82 5.19 -8.42 17.29
N ARG A 83 5.58 -9.26 16.34
CA ARG A 83 5.11 -9.11 14.95
C ARG A 83 3.60 -9.33 14.86
N ALA A 84 2.97 -8.57 13.98
CA ALA A 84 1.55 -8.60 13.74
C ALA A 84 1.27 -8.76 12.25
N GLN A 85 0.13 -9.35 11.94
CA GLN A 85 -0.31 -9.59 10.57
C GLN A 85 -1.72 -9.06 10.39
N ILE A 86 -2.02 -8.57 9.19
CA ILE A 86 -3.37 -8.11 8.85
C ILE A 86 -4.29 -9.31 8.93
N THR A 87 -5.38 -9.23 9.68
CA THR A 87 -6.23 -10.40 9.87
C THR A 87 -6.90 -10.83 8.55
N GLU A 88 -7.17 -12.12 8.44
CA GLU A 88 -8.04 -12.74 7.43
C GLU A 88 -9.30 -13.34 8.08
N THR A 89 -9.43 -13.24 9.42
CA THR A 89 -10.52 -13.87 10.19
C THR A 89 -11.84 -13.12 10.06
N CYS A 90 -12.94 -13.86 10.15
CA CYS A 90 -14.28 -13.30 10.24
C CYS A 90 -14.68 -12.85 11.65
N GLU A 91 -13.90 -13.20 12.66
CA GLU A 91 -14.15 -12.75 14.02
C GLU A 91 -13.91 -11.24 14.14
N ASP A 92 -14.82 -10.54 14.82
CA ASP A 92 -14.70 -9.11 15.11
C ASP A 92 -13.63 -8.88 16.18
N THR A 93 -12.37 -8.84 15.74
CA THR A 93 -11.22 -8.75 16.64
C THR A 93 -10.80 -7.30 16.92
N CYS A 94 -11.06 -6.35 16.01
CA CYS A 94 -10.67 -4.94 16.17
C CYS A 94 -11.82 -4.00 16.61
N GLY A 95 -13.02 -4.49 16.92
CA GLY A 95 -14.15 -3.69 17.41
C GLY A 95 -15.16 -3.28 16.33
N THR A 96 -16.01 -2.28 16.62
CA THR A 96 -17.25 -1.96 15.87
C THR A 96 -17.10 -0.98 14.70
N SER A 97 -15.91 -0.42 14.44
CA SER A 97 -15.68 0.46 13.30
C SER A 97 -15.36 -0.34 12.03
N PRO A 98 -15.74 0.13 10.83
CA PRO A 98 -15.36 -0.54 9.60
C PRO A 98 -13.84 -0.48 9.42
N TYR A 99 -13.25 -1.63 9.11
CA TYR A 99 -11.81 -1.77 8.90
C TYR A 99 -11.51 -2.68 7.71
N LEU A 100 -10.28 -2.56 7.20
CA LEU A 100 -9.76 -3.40 6.15
C LEU A 100 -9.10 -4.64 6.72
N LYS A 101 -9.36 -5.74 6.04
CA LYS A 101 -8.75 -7.04 6.29
C LYS A 101 -8.52 -7.77 4.97
N LEU A 102 -7.81 -8.88 5.05
CA LEU A 102 -7.58 -9.76 3.91
C LEU A 102 -8.85 -10.54 3.56
N ALA A 103 -9.19 -10.56 2.27
CA ALA A 103 -10.28 -11.39 1.74
C ALA A 103 -9.81 -12.80 1.37
N GLU A 104 -8.50 -13.00 1.24
CA GLU A 104 -7.86 -14.29 0.93
C GLU A 104 -6.74 -14.59 1.93
N PRO A 105 -6.40 -15.87 2.16
CA PRO A 105 -5.34 -16.23 3.07
C PRO A 105 -3.97 -15.64 2.71
N HIS A 106 -3.12 -15.46 3.73
CA HIS A 106 -1.72 -15.08 3.52
C HIS A 106 -0.97 -16.08 2.63
N PRO A 107 0.06 -15.60 1.88
CA PRO A 107 0.89 -16.49 1.09
C PRO A 107 1.64 -17.50 1.97
N THR A 108 1.77 -18.73 1.46
CA THR A 108 2.52 -19.81 2.10
C THR A 108 3.91 -20.00 1.49
N GLU A 109 4.13 -19.48 0.28
CA GLU A 109 5.40 -19.60 -0.43
C GLU A 109 6.37 -18.49 -0.02
N TYR A 110 7.57 -18.87 0.41
CA TYR A 110 8.60 -17.93 0.81
C TYR A 110 9.12 -17.10 -0.37
N ASN A 111 9.43 -15.84 -0.09
CA ASN A 111 9.99 -14.88 -1.03
C ASN A 111 9.16 -14.61 -2.29
N GLN A 112 7.89 -14.99 -2.30
CA GLN A 112 6.97 -14.68 -3.38
C GLN A 112 6.00 -13.57 -2.94
N SER A 113 5.98 -12.49 -3.70
CA SER A 113 4.98 -11.43 -3.55
C SER A 113 3.68 -11.85 -4.24
N VAL A 114 2.59 -11.84 -3.50
CA VAL A 114 1.24 -12.13 -3.98
C VAL A 114 0.38 -10.89 -3.82
N THR A 115 -0.43 -10.57 -4.84
CA THR A 115 -1.45 -9.52 -4.75
C THR A 115 -2.68 -10.11 -4.10
N LEU A 116 -3.11 -9.54 -2.98
CA LEU A 116 -4.26 -10.00 -2.20
C LEU A 116 -5.39 -8.96 -2.24
N PRO A 117 -6.64 -9.39 -2.48
CA PRO A 117 -7.80 -8.54 -2.34
C PRO A 117 -8.04 -8.18 -0.87
N LEU A 118 -8.47 -6.95 -0.63
CA LEU A 118 -8.93 -6.49 0.67
C LEU A 118 -10.46 -6.44 0.70
N CYS A 119 -11.02 -6.53 1.89
CA CYS A 119 -12.43 -6.26 2.11
C CYS A 119 -12.68 -5.47 3.38
N HIS A 120 -13.84 -4.82 3.42
CA HIS A 120 -14.32 -4.13 4.60
C HIS A 120 -15.09 -5.11 5.48
N THR A 121 -14.91 -5.01 6.79
CA THR A 121 -15.84 -5.60 7.74
C THR A 121 -16.94 -4.61 8.10
N TYR A 122 -18.14 -5.12 8.33
CA TYR A 122 -19.25 -4.41 8.99
C TYR A 122 -19.84 -5.33 10.06
N ILE A 123 -20.58 -4.76 11.02
CA ILE A 123 -21.09 -5.43 12.24
C ILE A 123 -21.76 -6.81 11.98
N ASP A 124 -22.32 -7.06 10.79
CA ASP A 124 -22.99 -8.33 10.45
C ASP A 124 -22.47 -8.98 9.16
N ASN A 125 -21.36 -8.49 8.59
CA ASN A 125 -20.80 -9.05 7.37
C ASN A 125 -19.29 -9.16 7.44
N CYS A 126 -18.80 -10.40 7.39
CA CYS A 126 -17.38 -10.70 7.45
C CYS A 126 -16.62 -9.99 6.32
N CYS A 127 -17.11 -9.95 5.09
CA CYS A 127 -16.28 -9.46 3.99
C CYS A 127 -17.16 -8.83 2.92
N TYR A 128 -17.26 -7.50 2.96
CA TYR A 128 -17.82 -6.73 1.87
C TYR A 128 -16.71 -6.39 0.87
N TYR A 129 -16.85 -6.92 -0.35
CA TYR A 129 -15.85 -6.75 -1.41
C TYR A 129 -15.46 -5.28 -1.58
N SER A 130 -14.15 -5.03 -1.63
CA SER A 130 -13.56 -3.73 -1.86
C SER A 130 -12.76 -3.74 -3.16
N PRO A 131 -12.71 -2.65 -3.93
CA PRO A 131 -11.86 -2.57 -5.11
C PRO A 131 -10.36 -2.43 -4.78
N TYR A 132 -9.96 -2.57 -3.52
CA TYR A 132 -8.58 -2.38 -3.06
C TYR A 132 -7.81 -3.70 -3.03
N PHE A 133 -6.55 -3.63 -3.46
CA PHE A 133 -5.62 -4.75 -3.47
C PHE A 133 -4.29 -4.31 -2.86
N MET A 134 -3.67 -5.16 -2.06
CA MET A 134 -2.32 -4.95 -1.55
C MET A 134 -1.41 -6.09 -1.99
N LYS A 135 -0.10 -5.94 -1.80
CA LYS A 135 0.82 -7.08 -1.93
C LYS A 135 1.25 -7.56 -0.55
N ALA A 136 1.38 -8.87 -0.41
CA ALA A 136 1.99 -9.51 0.74
C ALA A 136 3.13 -10.42 0.28
N LYS A 137 4.17 -10.55 1.09
CA LYS A 137 5.28 -11.48 0.87
C LYS A 137 5.61 -12.16 2.20
N LEU A 138 5.73 -13.48 2.16
CA LEU A 138 6.22 -14.28 3.29
C LEU A 138 7.75 -14.29 3.24
N CYS A 139 8.40 -13.84 4.32
CA CYS A 139 9.85 -13.78 4.44
C CYS A 139 10.38 -14.95 5.27
N TYR A 140 11.65 -15.31 5.03
CA TYR A 140 12.34 -16.28 5.89
C TYR A 140 12.37 -15.75 7.35
N GLY A 141 11.97 -16.60 8.29
CA GLY A 141 11.72 -16.19 9.68
C GLY A 141 10.23 -15.97 10.00
N ASP A 142 9.34 -16.48 9.15
CA ASP A 142 7.90 -16.61 9.37
C ASP A 142 7.20 -15.29 9.71
N PHE A 143 7.49 -14.27 8.90
CA PHE A 143 6.83 -12.98 9.00
C PHE A 143 6.42 -12.43 7.65
N TYR A 144 5.40 -11.57 7.69
CA TYR A 144 4.86 -10.93 6.51
C TYR A 144 5.32 -9.49 6.40
N VAL A 145 5.57 -9.09 5.16
CA VAL A 145 5.72 -7.70 4.75
C VAL A 145 4.64 -7.36 3.73
N TYR A 146 4.13 -6.15 3.80
CA TYR A 146 2.98 -5.71 3.02
C TYR A 146 3.32 -4.44 2.23
N LYS A 147 2.97 -4.44 0.95
CA LYS A 147 2.91 -3.22 0.14
C LYS A 147 1.47 -2.76 0.12
N LEU A 148 1.17 -1.79 0.96
CA LEU A 148 -0.16 -1.25 1.14
C LEU A 148 -0.57 -0.45 -0.11
N PHE A 149 -1.86 -0.43 -0.40
CA PHE A 149 -2.37 0.41 -1.48
C PHE A 149 -2.35 1.88 -1.09
N ASP A 150 -2.38 2.74 -2.10
CA ASP A 150 -2.42 4.17 -1.90
C ASP A 150 -3.82 4.59 -1.41
N GLN A 151 -3.94 4.84 -0.11
CA GLN A 151 -5.14 5.38 0.50
C GLN A 151 -5.07 6.91 0.52
N SER A 152 -5.93 7.54 -0.27
CA SER A 152 -6.11 9.00 -0.25
C SER A 152 -6.85 9.50 1.00
N SER A 153 -7.47 8.59 1.76
CA SER A 153 -8.27 8.93 2.94
C SER A 153 -7.92 8.03 4.11
N CYS A 154 -7.96 8.57 5.32
CA CYS A 154 -7.59 7.85 6.55
C CYS A 154 -8.79 7.13 7.22
N TYR A 155 -9.83 6.80 6.45
CA TYR A 155 -11.07 6.23 6.99
C TYR A 155 -11.07 4.70 7.11
N TYR A 156 -10.04 4.04 6.58
CA TYR A 156 -10.02 2.59 6.45
C TYR A 156 -8.77 1.98 7.11
N PRO A 157 -8.77 1.87 8.46
CA PRO A 157 -7.67 1.25 9.19
C PRO A 157 -7.50 -0.22 8.80
N TYR A 158 -6.27 -0.70 8.84
CA TYR A 158 -5.96 -2.12 8.78
C TYR A 158 -6.09 -2.74 10.17
N CYS A 159 -6.75 -3.89 10.28
CA CYS A 159 -6.86 -4.63 11.53
C CYS A 159 -5.76 -5.69 11.62
N THR A 160 -4.95 -5.65 12.68
CA THR A 160 -3.96 -6.72 12.96
C THR A 160 -4.24 -7.31 14.33
N GLY A 161 -4.88 -8.48 14.37
CA GLY A 161 -5.38 -9.03 15.63
C GLY A 161 -6.46 -8.11 16.20
N ASN A 162 -6.16 -7.35 17.24
CA ASN A 162 -7.11 -6.49 17.96
C ASN A 162 -6.77 -4.99 17.94
N VAL A 163 -5.87 -4.56 17.04
CA VAL A 163 -5.42 -3.16 16.97
C VAL A 163 -5.58 -2.61 15.55
N PHE A 164 -5.96 -1.34 15.48
CA PHE A 164 -6.06 -0.58 14.24
C PHE A 164 -4.74 0.09 13.87
N PHE A 165 -4.38 -0.08 12.59
CA PHE A 165 -3.29 0.65 11.96
C PHE A 165 -3.85 1.60 10.90
N LEU A 166 -3.72 2.89 11.17
CA LEU A 166 -4.11 3.97 10.28
C LEU A 166 -2.88 4.40 9.51
N ILE A 167 -2.84 4.08 8.22
CA ILE A 167 -1.69 4.35 7.36
C ILE A 167 -2.22 5.14 6.17
N HIS A 168 -2.00 6.46 6.17
CA HIS A 168 -2.43 7.39 5.11
C HIS A 168 -1.25 7.89 4.27
N HIS A 169 -1.35 7.77 2.94
CA HIS A 169 -0.35 8.36 2.04
C HIS A 169 -0.69 9.83 1.86
N GLN A 170 0.19 10.71 2.35
CA GLN A 170 0.21 12.09 1.88
C GLN A 170 0.75 12.09 0.46
N THR A 171 -0.15 12.12 -0.53
CA THR A 171 0.27 12.48 -1.88
C THR A 171 0.84 13.89 -1.84
N LEU A 172 1.96 14.12 -2.53
CA LEU A 172 2.52 15.48 -2.70
C LEU A 172 1.48 16.43 -3.34
N ASP A 173 0.42 15.89 -3.94
CA ASP A 173 -0.72 16.60 -4.51
C ASP A 173 -1.56 17.35 -3.47
N GLU A 174 -1.65 16.88 -2.21
CA GLU A 174 -2.40 17.60 -1.17
C GLU A 174 -1.70 18.92 -0.80
N LYS A 175 -0.38 19.00 -1.01
CA LYS A 175 0.39 20.25 -0.88
C LYS A 175 0.44 21.07 -2.18
N ALA A 176 0.02 20.50 -3.30
CA ALA A 176 0.04 21.11 -4.63
C ALA A 176 -1.33 21.61 -5.10
N THR A 177 -2.25 21.93 -4.20
CA THR A 177 -3.39 22.80 -4.56
C THR A 177 -2.90 24.26 -4.63
N GLN A 178 -1.98 24.54 -5.55
CA GLN A 178 -1.78 25.88 -6.12
C GLN A 178 -2.31 25.85 -7.57
N PRO A 179 -3.09 26.85 -7.99
CA PRO A 179 -3.80 26.81 -9.26
C PRO A 179 -2.80 26.88 -10.43
N GLY A 180 -2.76 25.85 -11.28
CA GLY A 180 -2.08 25.95 -12.57
C GLY A 180 -1.49 24.69 -13.20
N HIS A 181 -1.47 23.53 -12.55
CA HIS A 181 -0.92 22.31 -13.15
C HIS A 181 -2.04 21.34 -13.53
N TRP A 182 -2.43 21.34 -14.81
CA TRP A 182 -3.41 20.40 -15.35
C TRP A 182 -2.72 19.06 -15.60
N ILE A 183 -3.03 18.06 -14.77
CA ILE A 183 -2.75 16.65 -15.10
C ILE A 183 -3.86 16.20 -16.05
N CYS A 184 -3.47 15.57 -17.16
CA CYS A 184 -4.36 15.17 -18.25
C CYS A 184 -5.64 14.48 -17.73
N SER A 185 -6.79 15.12 -18.01
CA SER A 185 -8.14 14.56 -17.85
C SER A 185 -8.63 13.93 -19.14
#